data_AF-A0A1Q7G9V2-F1
#
_entry.id   AF-A0A1Q7G9V2-F1
#
_cell.length_a   1.000
_cell.length_b   1.000
_cell.length_c   1.000
_cell.angle_alpha   90.00
_cell.angle_beta   90.00
_cell.angle_gamma   90.00
#
_symmetry.space_group_name_H-M   'P 1'
#
loop_
_entity.id
_entity.type
_entity.pdbx_description
1 polymer ?
#
loop_
_entity_poly.entity_id
_entity_poly.type
_entity_poly.pdbx_seq_one_letter_code
_entity_poly.pdbx_strand_id
1 'polypeptide(L)'
;MIARKMFKHVISFMGTLLASFTTLFVIYSVNLHNDVFALSFGFTALYFSIMPRRILRVVLSGICIVIAGLTRPDTYVIFIVPFVIGLSYYIKQKINKNFYLLAGILLIVLIIIPFIALQSYYLTVTRFNPIEKITLFLTYDNIKLVWEKSVQVTQDDTVDKLFLSGIVIGMSFLVYNIMRRRQLLRQLNYKFSQPYIVAIYLILVFFLNILNLTTYHIPYSIVNDTIVMSNKITLRYLIGSQILLVYGFTYALSLLTKPSYYYLRDKPMETKEK
;
A
#
# COMPACT_ATOMS: atom_id res chain seq x y z
N MET A 1 -12.01 -3.83 -6.10
CA MET A 1 -12.15 -2.64 -6.98
C MET A 1 -10.82 -2.00 -7.39
N ILE A 2 -9.83 -1.87 -6.50
CA ILE A 2 -8.50 -1.32 -6.82
C ILE A 2 -7.83 -2.08 -7.97
N ALA A 3 -7.88 -3.42 -7.94
CA ALA A 3 -7.35 -4.27 -9.01
C ALA A 3 -7.93 -3.94 -10.40
N ARG A 4 -9.18 -3.45 -10.52
CA ARG A 4 -9.77 -3.05 -11.81
C ARG A 4 -9.13 -1.79 -12.40
N LYS A 5 -8.50 -0.96 -11.57
CA LYS A 5 -7.72 0.21 -12.04
C LYS A 5 -6.33 -0.20 -12.58
N MET A 6 -5.86 -1.41 -12.27
CA MET A 6 -4.55 -1.92 -12.67
C MET A 6 -4.62 -2.94 -13.81
N PHE A 7 -5.66 -3.78 -13.80
CA PHE A 7 -5.73 -4.98 -14.62
C PHE A 7 -6.99 -5.09 -15.45
N LYS A 8 -6.91 -5.90 -16.52
CA LYS A 8 -8.09 -6.40 -17.24
C LYS A 8 -8.98 -7.23 -16.29
N HIS A 9 -10.25 -7.37 -16.64
CA HIS A 9 -11.28 -7.99 -15.80
C HIS A 9 -10.89 -9.34 -15.18
N VAL A 10 -10.27 -10.24 -15.95
CA VAL A 10 -9.89 -11.59 -15.48
C VAL A 10 -8.81 -11.55 -14.41
N ILE A 11 -7.71 -10.82 -14.64
CA ILE A 11 -6.60 -10.69 -13.66
C ILE A 11 -7.07 -9.92 -12.43
N SER A 12 -7.95 -8.94 -12.62
CA SER A 12 -8.58 -8.21 -11.52
C SER A 12 -9.43 -9.13 -10.64
N PHE A 13 -10.19 -10.04 -11.25
CA PHE A 13 -10.98 -11.05 -10.56
C PHE A 13 -10.08 -12.02 -9.80
N MET A 14 -9.05 -12.57 -10.42
CA MET A 14 -8.12 -13.50 -9.75
C MET A 14 -7.41 -12.86 -8.56
N GLY A 15 -6.91 -11.62 -8.69
CA GLY A 15 -6.27 -10.94 -7.55
C GLY A 15 -7.24 -10.62 -6.41
N THR A 16 -8.49 -10.31 -6.73
CA THR A 16 -9.53 -10.11 -5.70
C THR A 16 -9.87 -11.44 -5.01
N LEU A 17 -9.95 -12.52 -5.78
CA LEU A 17 -10.22 -13.87 -5.27
C LEU A 17 -9.10 -14.37 -4.37
N LEU A 18 -7.84 -14.22 -4.79
CA LEU A 18 -6.68 -14.54 -3.94
C LEU A 18 -6.68 -13.72 -2.65
N ALA A 19 -7.04 -12.44 -2.71
CA ALA A 19 -7.10 -11.60 -1.52
C ALA A 19 -8.20 -12.05 -0.56
N SER A 20 -9.39 -12.42 -1.08
CA SER A 20 -10.49 -12.91 -0.24
C SER A 20 -10.22 -14.26 0.44
N PHE A 21 -9.32 -15.07 -0.14
CA PHE A 21 -8.91 -16.35 0.43
C PHE A 21 -7.58 -16.29 1.21
N THR A 22 -7.06 -15.09 1.51
CA THR A 22 -5.92 -14.99 2.42
C THR A 22 -6.31 -15.50 3.81
N THR A 23 -5.49 -16.39 4.37
CA THR A 23 -5.78 -17.12 5.61
C THR A 23 -6.19 -16.19 6.74
N LEU A 24 -5.47 -15.08 6.93
CA LEU A 24 -5.79 -14.13 7.99
C LEU A 24 -7.08 -13.35 7.73
N PHE A 25 -7.39 -13.01 6.46
CA PHE A 25 -8.64 -12.33 6.14
C PHE A 25 -9.84 -13.25 6.41
N VAL A 26 -9.76 -14.53 6.03
CA VAL A 26 -10.82 -15.51 6.30
C VAL A 26 -11.01 -15.69 7.81
N ILE A 27 -9.94 -15.91 8.57
CA ILE A 27 -10.01 -16.13 10.03
C ILE A 27 -10.61 -14.92 10.76
N TYR A 28 -10.18 -13.70 10.41
CA TYR A 28 -10.57 -12.49 11.15
C TYR A 28 -11.76 -11.75 10.54
N SER A 29 -12.29 -12.16 9.39
CA SER A 29 -13.54 -11.61 8.84
C SER A 29 -14.80 -12.17 9.48
N VAL A 30 -14.69 -13.35 10.12
CA VAL A 30 -15.80 -14.00 10.83
C VAL A 30 -16.13 -13.28 12.15
N ASN A 31 -15.13 -12.62 12.76
CA ASN A 31 -15.29 -11.87 14.01
C ASN A 31 -15.21 -10.36 13.77
N LEU A 32 -16.08 -9.60 14.44
CA LEU A 32 -16.10 -8.14 14.35
C LEU A 32 -14.88 -7.56 15.09
N HIS A 33 -13.82 -7.27 14.34
CA HIS A 33 -12.65 -6.55 14.82
C HIS A 33 -12.59 -5.15 14.21
N ASN A 34 -12.44 -4.14 15.05
CA ASN A 34 -12.26 -2.74 14.63
C ASN A 34 -11.09 -2.59 13.63
N ASP A 35 -10.08 -3.47 13.71
CA ASP A 35 -8.94 -3.53 12.82
C ASP A 35 -9.34 -3.78 11.35
N VAL A 36 -10.21 -4.76 11.10
CA VAL A 36 -10.66 -5.14 9.75
C VAL A 36 -11.56 -4.05 9.17
N PHE A 37 -12.39 -3.44 10.02
CA PHE A 37 -13.23 -2.31 9.64
C PHE A 37 -12.40 -1.10 9.22
N ALA A 38 -11.44 -0.68 10.05
CA ALA A 38 -10.56 0.46 9.75
C ALA A 38 -9.76 0.24 8.45
N LEU A 39 -9.22 -0.96 8.24
CA LEU A 39 -8.53 -1.33 7.00
C LEU A 39 -9.46 -1.27 5.78
N SER A 40 -10.70 -1.76 5.90
CA SER A 40 -11.67 -1.74 4.80
C SER A 40 -12.00 -0.31 4.35
N PHE A 41 -12.23 0.60 5.29
CA PHE A 41 -12.42 2.03 4.99
C PHE A 41 -11.15 2.67 4.44
N GLY A 42 -9.98 2.32 4.98
CA GLY A 42 -8.68 2.78 4.46
C GLY A 42 -8.42 2.38 3.00
N PHE A 43 -8.61 1.11 2.64
CA PHE A 43 -8.50 0.64 1.25
C PHE A 43 -9.56 1.27 0.35
N THR A 44 -10.75 1.55 0.87
CA THR A 44 -11.80 2.28 0.13
C THR A 44 -11.39 3.72 -0.14
N ALA A 45 -10.79 4.40 0.84
CA ALA A 45 -10.21 5.72 0.65
C ALA A 45 -9.10 5.70 -0.40
N LEU A 46 -8.18 4.72 -0.31
CA LEU A 46 -7.13 4.53 -1.30
C LEU A 46 -7.69 4.38 -2.71
N TYR A 47 -8.77 3.61 -2.87
CA TYR A 47 -9.44 3.48 -4.14
C TYR A 47 -9.92 4.83 -4.67
N PHE A 48 -10.53 5.69 -3.86
CA PHE A 48 -11.03 6.98 -4.31
C PHE A 48 -9.94 8.04 -4.53
N SER A 49 -8.82 7.97 -3.78
CA SER A 49 -7.69 8.90 -3.89
C SER A 49 -6.80 8.67 -5.12
N ILE A 50 -6.84 7.50 -5.74
CA ILE A 50 -6.08 7.26 -6.98
C ILE A 50 -6.75 7.98 -8.16
N MET A 51 -6.08 9.03 -8.66
CA MET A 51 -6.51 9.88 -9.78
C MET A 51 -7.99 10.30 -9.72
N PRO A 52 -8.41 11.02 -8.68
CA PRO A 52 -9.75 11.58 -8.60
C PRO A 52 -10.00 12.53 -9.77
N ARG A 53 -11.06 12.27 -10.55
CA ARG A 53 -11.52 13.16 -11.63
C ARG A 53 -12.69 14.06 -11.21
N ARG A 54 -13.40 13.67 -10.15
CA ARG A 54 -14.59 14.34 -9.61
C ARG A 54 -14.36 14.66 -8.16
N ILE A 55 -14.81 15.84 -7.71
CA ILE A 55 -14.70 16.26 -6.31
C ILE A 55 -15.36 15.27 -5.35
N LEU A 56 -16.47 14.63 -5.77
CA LEU A 56 -17.13 13.57 -5.00
C LEU A 56 -16.17 12.46 -4.57
N ARG A 57 -15.20 12.06 -5.41
CA ARG A 57 -14.22 11.03 -5.04
C ARG A 57 -13.25 11.54 -3.96
N VAL A 58 -12.88 12.82 -4.02
CA VAL A 58 -12.04 13.44 -2.98
C VAL A 58 -12.80 13.47 -1.65
N VAL A 59 -14.06 13.90 -1.67
CA VAL A 59 -14.93 13.95 -0.49
C VAL A 59 -15.12 12.55 0.11
N LEU A 60 -15.49 11.56 -0.70
CA LEU A 60 -15.64 10.18 -0.24
C LEU A 60 -14.34 9.61 0.33
N SER A 61 -13.19 9.89 -0.31
CA SER A 61 -11.89 9.49 0.24
C SER A 61 -11.62 10.11 1.61
N GLY A 62 -11.94 11.40 1.78
CA GLY A 62 -11.79 12.10 3.06
C GLY A 62 -12.67 11.49 4.15
N ILE A 63 -13.96 11.25 3.86
CA ILE A 63 -14.90 10.61 4.78
C ILE A 63 -14.39 9.24 5.20
N CYS A 64 -13.96 8.41 4.25
CA CYS A 64 -13.44 7.07 4.56
C CYS A 64 -12.17 7.12 5.43
N ILE A 65 -11.28 8.10 5.23
CA ILE A 65 -10.08 8.26 6.07
C ILE A 65 -10.44 8.68 7.48
N VAL A 66 -11.39 9.61 7.64
CA VAL A 66 -11.85 10.04 8.95
C VAL A 66 -12.49 8.86 9.69
N ILE A 67 -13.36 8.09 9.03
CA ILE A 67 -13.97 6.89 9.63
C ILE A 67 -12.89 5.87 10.05
N ALA A 68 -11.92 5.59 9.18
CA ALA A 68 -10.81 4.69 9.49
C ALA A 68 -9.98 5.19 10.68
N GLY A 69 -9.67 6.48 10.74
CA GLY A 69 -8.93 7.10 11.83
C GLY A 69 -9.70 7.12 13.16
N LEU A 70 -11.01 7.33 13.12
CA LEU A 70 -11.87 7.25 14.31
C LEU A 70 -11.96 5.83 14.86
N THR A 71 -11.93 4.81 13.99
CA THR A 71 -11.88 3.41 14.46
C THR A 71 -10.50 2.99 14.91
N ARG A 72 -9.46 3.48 14.23
CA ARG A 72 -8.07 3.13 14.51
C ARG A 72 -7.11 4.24 14.08
N PRO A 73 -6.65 5.10 15.01
CA PRO A 73 -5.91 6.31 14.66
C PRO A 73 -4.59 6.08 13.91
N ASP A 74 -3.91 4.97 14.16
CA ASP A 74 -2.67 4.59 13.48
C ASP A 74 -2.89 4.28 11.99
N THR A 75 -4.07 3.76 11.62
CA THR A 75 -4.42 3.54 10.20
C THR A 75 -4.65 4.84 9.42
N TYR A 76 -5.02 5.94 10.09
CA TYR A 76 -5.17 7.25 9.47
C TYR A 76 -3.88 7.67 8.76
N VAL A 77 -2.74 7.50 9.44
CA VAL A 77 -1.42 7.90 8.94
C VAL A 77 -1.05 7.14 7.66
N ILE A 78 -1.45 5.88 7.55
CA ILE A 78 -1.19 5.04 6.36
C ILE A 78 -1.93 5.61 5.12
N PHE A 79 -3.17 6.08 5.29
CA PHE A 79 -4.03 6.47 4.16
C PHE A 79 -4.11 7.98 3.91
N ILE A 80 -3.67 8.83 4.86
CA ILE A 80 -3.65 10.28 4.66
C ILE A 80 -2.63 10.69 3.60
N VAL A 81 -1.45 10.05 3.57
CA VAL A 81 -0.39 10.34 2.59
C VAL A 81 -0.88 10.13 1.15
N PRO A 82 -1.40 8.95 0.75
CA PRO A 82 -1.93 8.76 -0.60
C PRO A 82 -3.13 9.68 -0.89
N PHE A 83 -3.93 10.06 0.11
CA PHE A 83 -4.99 11.04 -0.08
C PHE A 83 -4.48 12.43 -0.45
N VAL A 84 -3.47 12.95 0.24
CA VAL A 84 -2.92 14.27 -0.09
C VAL A 84 -2.29 14.27 -1.48
N ILE A 85 -1.63 13.18 -1.88
CA ILE A 85 -1.14 13.01 -3.26
C ILE A 85 -2.30 13.04 -4.26
N GLY A 86 -3.40 12.34 -3.96
CA GLY A 86 -4.61 12.30 -4.79
C GLY A 86 -5.30 13.67 -4.91
N LEU A 87 -5.41 14.40 -3.80
CA LEU A 87 -5.93 15.76 -3.74
C LEU A 87 -5.08 16.72 -4.56
N SER A 88 -3.75 16.64 -4.41
CA SER A 88 -2.80 17.45 -5.19
C SER A 88 -2.95 17.21 -6.68
N TYR A 89 -3.14 15.95 -7.08
CA TYR A 89 -3.40 15.58 -8.47
C TYR A 89 -4.72 16.20 -8.98
N TYR A 90 -5.80 16.13 -8.19
CA TYR A 90 -7.08 16.75 -8.55
C TYR A 90 -6.96 18.27 -8.77
N ILE A 91 -6.32 18.96 -7.82
CA ILE A 91 -6.15 20.41 -7.88
C ILE A 91 -5.30 20.79 -9.09
N LYS A 92 -4.19 20.08 -9.33
CA LYS A 92 -3.36 20.28 -10.52
C LYS A 92 -4.15 20.11 -11.81
N GLN A 93 -5.03 19.11 -11.90
CA GLN A 93 -5.85 18.89 -13.08
C GLN A 93 -6.85 20.05 -13.33
N LYS A 94 -7.35 20.70 -12.27
CA LYS A 94 -8.34 21.78 -12.37
C LYS A 94 -7.74 23.16 -12.57
N ILE A 95 -6.63 23.45 -11.90
CA ILE A 95 -6.04 24.81 -11.84
C ILE A 95 -4.77 24.91 -12.72
N ASN A 96 -4.27 23.78 -13.24
CA ASN A 96 -3.07 23.67 -14.09
C ASN A 96 -1.80 24.29 -13.49
N LYS A 97 -1.76 24.46 -12.16
CA LYS A 97 -0.61 24.90 -11.38
C LYS A 97 -0.10 23.76 -10.50
N ASN A 98 1.21 23.74 -10.29
CA ASN A 98 1.88 22.76 -9.44
C ASN A 98 1.84 23.24 -7.98
N PHE A 99 1.06 22.57 -7.13
CA PHE A 99 0.86 22.94 -5.72
C PHE A 99 1.64 22.05 -4.74
N TYR A 100 2.83 21.57 -5.13
CA TYR A 100 3.60 20.61 -4.33
C TYR A 100 3.93 21.13 -2.91
N LEU A 101 4.23 22.42 -2.79
CA LEU A 101 4.54 23.05 -1.50
C LEU A 101 3.29 23.15 -0.59
N LEU A 102 2.15 23.57 -1.14
CA LEU A 102 0.88 23.62 -0.41
C LEU A 102 0.42 22.22 0.02
N ALA A 103 0.61 21.23 -0.85
CA ALA A 103 0.34 19.83 -0.54
C ALA A 103 1.22 19.32 0.61
N GLY A 104 2.50 19.67 0.62
CA GLY A 104 3.42 19.36 1.71
C GLY A 104 2.97 19.97 3.03
N ILE A 105 2.61 21.27 3.03
CA ILE A 105 2.08 21.94 4.23
C ILE A 105 0.79 21.27 4.71
N LEU A 106 -0.14 21.00 3.81
CA LEU A 106 -1.40 20.34 4.14
C LEU A 106 -1.16 18.93 4.74
N LEU A 107 -0.22 18.18 4.18
CA LEU A 107 0.17 16.88 4.71
C LEU A 107 0.72 16.99 6.14
N ILE A 108 1.62 17.94 6.37
CA ILE A 108 2.19 18.20 7.70
C ILE A 108 1.08 18.54 8.69
N VAL A 109 0.19 19.48 8.35
CA VAL A 109 -0.94 19.87 9.21
C VAL A 109 -1.87 18.69 9.52
N LEU A 110 -2.22 17.90 8.49
CA LEU A 110 -3.10 16.74 8.64
C LEU A 110 -2.46 15.58 9.40
N ILE A 111 -1.13 15.51 9.49
CA ILE A 111 -0.42 14.53 10.33
C ILE A 111 -0.25 15.04 11.76
N ILE A 112 0.02 16.34 11.95
CA ILE A 112 0.24 16.93 13.28
C ILE A 112 -1.02 16.90 14.14
N ILE A 113 -2.19 17.20 13.57
CA ILE A 113 -3.47 17.21 14.32
C ILE A 113 -3.74 15.85 14.99
N PRO A 114 -3.75 14.71 14.27
CA PRO A 114 -3.92 13.40 14.89
C PRO A 114 -2.73 13.01 15.76
N PHE A 115 -1.51 13.47 15.46
CA PHE A 115 -0.34 13.24 16.32
C PHE A 115 -0.52 13.84 17.72
N ILE A 116 -0.97 15.10 17.81
CA ILE A 116 -1.24 15.77 19.10
C ILE A 116 -2.36 15.03 19.85
N ALA A 117 -3.42 14.63 19.14
CA ALA A 117 -4.52 13.87 19.74
C ALA A 117 -4.08 12.48 20.24
N LEU A 118 -3.14 11.84 19.54
CA LEU A 118 -2.62 10.52 19.89
C LEU A 118 -1.57 10.54 21.00
N GLN A 119 -0.94 11.69 21.23
CA GLN A 119 0.15 11.83 22.20
C GLN A 119 -0.29 11.46 23.61
N SER A 120 -1.47 11.91 24.06
CA SER A 120 -1.99 11.61 25.39
C SER A 120 -2.30 10.11 25.55
N TYR A 121 -2.88 9.49 24.53
CA TYR A 121 -3.19 8.06 24.52
C TYR A 121 -1.91 7.20 24.56
N TYR A 122 -0.92 7.48 23.71
CA TYR A 122 0.30 6.65 23.70
C TYR A 122 1.19 6.90 24.92
N LEU A 123 1.25 8.12 25.44
CA LEU A 123 2.01 8.37 26.67
C LEU A 123 1.44 7.55 27.85
N THR A 124 0.11 7.50 27.97
CA THR A 124 -0.57 6.78 29.06
C THR A 124 -0.51 5.26 28.90
N VAL A 125 -0.68 4.75 27.68
CA VAL A 125 -0.70 3.30 27.41
C VAL A 125 0.70 2.70 27.27
N THR A 126 1.65 3.46 26.70
CA THR A 126 2.96 2.95 26.29
C THR A 126 4.15 3.59 27.00
N ARG A 127 3.94 4.58 27.89
CA ARG A 127 5.00 5.35 28.59
C ARG A 127 5.92 6.17 27.66
N PHE A 128 5.76 6.06 26.36
CA PHE A 128 6.53 6.79 25.36
C PHE A 128 5.60 7.71 24.58
N ASN A 129 6.08 8.91 24.28
CA ASN A 129 5.40 9.75 23.30
C ASN A 129 5.58 9.15 21.88
N PRO A 130 4.79 9.57 20.88
CA PRO A 130 4.87 8.93 19.57
C PRO A 130 6.21 9.17 18.84
N ILE A 131 6.94 10.26 19.13
CA ILE A 131 8.30 10.49 18.57
C ILE A 131 9.31 9.53 19.17
N GLU A 132 9.34 9.38 20.49
CA GLU A 132 10.19 8.42 21.21
C GLU A 132 9.89 7.01 20.74
N LYS A 133 8.63 6.68 20.49
CA LYS A 133 8.26 5.37 19.97
C LYS A 133 8.84 5.13 18.57
N ILE A 134 8.75 6.13 17.68
CA ILE A 134 9.36 6.06 16.35
C ILE A 134 10.88 5.84 16.47
N THR A 135 11.57 6.61 17.30
CA THR A 135 13.04 6.52 17.42
C THR A 135 13.52 5.25 18.11
N LEU A 136 12.81 4.77 19.14
CA LEU A 136 13.17 3.58 19.90
C LEU A 136 12.80 2.26 19.19
N PHE A 137 11.70 2.25 18.42
CA PHE A 137 11.15 1.01 17.85
C PHE A 137 11.54 0.79 16.38
N LEU A 138 11.90 1.83 15.62
CA LEU A 138 12.42 1.69 14.24
C LEU A 138 13.88 1.21 14.21
N THR A 139 14.15 0.07 14.85
CA THR A 139 15.43 -0.63 14.77
C THR A 139 15.42 -1.59 13.59
N TYR A 140 16.62 -1.95 13.10
CA TYR A 140 16.76 -2.93 12.01
C TYR A 140 16.08 -4.27 12.35
N ASP A 141 16.29 -4.79 13.56
CA ASP A 141 15.75 -6.08 13.99
C ASP A 141 14.22 -6.08 14.02
N ASN A 142 13.61 -4.99 14.49
CA ASN A 142 12.16 -4.84 14.52
C ASN A 142 11.57 -4.73 13.10
N ILE A 143 12.21 -3.96 12.20
CA ILE A 143 11.80 -3.87 10.80
C ILE A 143 11.91 -5.24 10.12
N LYS A 144 13.01 -5.95 10.36
CA LYS A 144 13.24 -7.30 9.84
C LYS A 144 12.17 -8.28 10.33
N LEU A 145 11.85 -8.28 11.62
CA LEU A 145 10.78 -9.10 12.19
C LEU A 145 9.43 -8.82 11.52
N VAL A 146 9.05 -7.55 11.40
CA VAL A 146 7.77 -7.14 10.77
C VAL A 146 7.73 -7.55 9.29
N TRP A 147 8.85 -7.40 8.59
CA TRP A 147 8.98 -7.83 7.20
C TRP A 147 8.78 -9.33 7.05
N GLU A 148 9.54 -10.14 7.81
CA GLU A 148 9.45 -11.60 7.78
C GLU A 148 8.02 -12.08 8.09
N LYS A 149 7.39 -11.51 9.11
CA LYS A 149 6.00 -11.84 9.47
C LYS A 149 4.98 -11.37 8.43
N SER A 150 5.21 -10.26 7.75
CA SER A 150 4.32 -9.78 6.70
C SER A 150 4.34 -10.67 5.45
N VAL A 151 5.48 -11.30 5.16
CA VAL A 151 5.67 -12.20 4.01
C VAL A 151 5.10 -13.61 4.26
N GLN A 152 4.85 -13.98 5.52
CA GLN A 152 4.23 -15.27 5.89
C GLN A 152 2.71 -15.28 5.59
N VAL A 153 2.32 -15.28 4.31
CA VAL A 153 0.94 -15.13 3.84
C VAL A 153 0.11 -16.41 4.09
N THR A 154 0.72 -17.57 3.86
CA THR A 154 0.05 -18.88 3.87
C THR A 154 0.39 -19.72 5.09
N GLN A 155 1.38 -19.29 5.89
CA GLN A 155 1.96 -20.04 7.02
C GLN A 155 2.70 -21.33 6.58
N ASP A 156 2.88 -21.52 5.27
CA ASP A 156 3.73 -22.55 4.67
C ASP A 156 4.96 -21.87 4.06
N ASP A 157 6.13 -22.16 4.61
CA ASP A 157 7.40 -21.54 4.21
C ASP A 157 7.72 -21.75 2.72
N THR A 158 7.30 -22.87 2.12
CA THR A 158 7.58 -23.18 0.71
C THR A 158 6.69 -22.33 -0.18
N VAL A 159 5.40 -22.26 0.14
CA VAL A 159 4.43 -21.46 -0.63
C VAL A 159 4.75 -19.97 -0.49
N ASP A 160 5.11 -19.51 0.70
CA ASP A 160 5.48 -18.11 0.95
C ASP A 160 6.76 -17.71 0.20
N LYS A 161 7.76 -18.60 0.12
CA LYS A 161 8.97 -18.40 -0.70
C LYS A 161 8.65 -18.34 -2.20
N LEU A 162 7.79 -19.23 -2.70
CA LEU A 162 7.35 -19.20 -4.10
C LEU A 162 6.59 -17.91 -4.41
N PHE A 163 5.71 -17.51 -3.53
CA PHE A 163 4.95 -16.27 -3.66
C PHE A 163 5.85 -15.03 -3.68
N LEU A 164 6.82 -14.94 -2.76
CA LEU A 164 7.82 -13.88 -2.75
C LEU A 164 8.67 -13.90 -4.05
N SER A 165 9.12 -15.06 -4.50
CA SER A 165 9.90 -15.18 -5.74
C SER A 165 9.10 -14.67 -6.95
N GLY A 166 7.79 -14.94 -7.01
CA GLY A 166 6.92 -14.42 -8.05
C GLY A 166 6.87 -12.89 -8.05
N ILE A 167 6.76 -12.26 -6.87
CA ILE A 167 6.82 -10.81 -6.72
C ILE A 167 8.18 -10.27 -7.21
N VAL A 168 9.29 -10.85 -6.76
CA VAL A 168 10.65 -10.42 -7.13
C VAL A 168 10.84 -10.51 -8.63
N ILE A 169 10.51 -11.65 -9.25
CA ILE A 169 10.59 -11.86 -10.70
C ILE A 169 9.76 -10.79 -11.44
N GLY A 170 8.52 -10.56 -11.02
CA GLY A 170 7.68 -9.54 -11.65
C GLY A 170 8.21 -8.12 -11.52
N MET A 171 8.82 -7.78 -10.37
CA MET A 171 9.50 -6.49 -10.17
C MET A 171 10.74 -6.38 -11.05
N SER A 172 11.53 -7.44 -11.21
CA SER A 172 12.65 -7.47 -12.16
C SER A 172 12.17 -7.22 -13.59
N PHE A 173 11.07 -7.84 -14.01
CA PHE A 173 10.45 -7.58 -15.31
C PHE A 173 9.92 -6.15 -15.45
N LEU A 174 9.36 -5.57 -14.39
CA LEU A 174 8.95 -4.16 -14.37
C LEU A 174 10.15 -3.25 -14.57
N VAL A 175 11.21 -3.44 -13.79
CA VAL A 175 12.43 -2.62 -13.87
C VAL A 175 13.05 -2.75 -15.26
N TYR A 176 13.18 -3.97 -15.79
CA TYR A 176 13.66 -4.21 -17.14
C TYR A 176 12.81 -3.50 -18.20
N ASN A 177 11.48 -3.63 -18.13
CA ASN A 177 10.57 -2.95 -19.06
C ASN A 177 10.64 -1.42 -18.94
N ILE A 178 10.77 -0.88 -17.72
CA ILE A 178 10.95 0.55 -17.49
C ILE A 178 12.28 1.00 -18.06
N MET A 179 13.40 0.32 -17.80
CA MET A 179 14.73 0.70 -18.31
C MET A 179 14.77 0.67 -19.85
N ARG A 180 14.27 -0.40 -20.47
CA ARG A 180 14.15 -0.53 -21.93
C ARG A 180 13.27 0.58 -22.52
N ARG A 181 12.14 0.88 -21.87
CA ARG A 181 11.29 1.99 -22.30
C ARG A 181 11.90 3.35 -22.00
N ARG A 182 12.72 3.52 -20.95
CA ARG A 182 13.33 4.82 -20.59
C ARG A 182 14.27 5.33 -21.67
N GLN A 183 14.95 4.42 -22.37
CA GLN A 183 15.73 4.73 -23.57
C GLN A 183 14.86 5.30 -24.70
N LEU A 184 13.65 4.76 -24.91
CA LEU A 184 12.65 5.28 -25.86
C LEU A 184 11.90 6.53 -25.34
N LEU A 185 11.69 6.64 -24.02
CA LEU A 185 10.90 7.70 -23.37
C LEU A 185 11.68 9.01 -23.22
N ARG A 186 13.03 9.00 -23.24
CA ARG A 186 13.83 10.24 -23.32
C ARG A 186 13.53 11.05 -24.57
N GLN A 187 12.96 10.43 -25.62
CA GLN A 187 12.58 11.10 -26.86
C GLN A 187 11.12 11.59 -26.89
N LEU A 188 10.26 11.19 -25.94
CA LEU A 188 8.83 11.49 -25.97
C LEU A 188 8.34 11.93 -24.58
N ASN A 189 7.76 13.12 -24.48
CA ASN A 189 7.16 13.74 -23.29
C ASN A 189 6.00 12.89 -22.69
N TYR A 190 6.32 11.76 -22.07
CA TYR A 190 5.34 10.72 -21.77
C TYR A 190 4.70 10.90 -20.39
N LYS A 191 3.36 10.75 -20.34
CA LYS A 191 2.56 10.74 -19.11
C LYS A 191 2.45 9.32 -18.57
N PHE A 192 2.69 9.10 -17.27
CA PHE A 192 2.50 7.79 -16.62
C PHE A 192 1.08 7.27 -16.85
N SER A 193 0.97 6.00 -17.25
CA SER A 193 -0.35 5.36 -17.38
C SER A 193 -0.94 5.02 -16.01
N GLN A 194 -2.28 4.97 -15.94
CA GLN A 194 -3.03 4.74 -14.71
C GLN A 194 -2.57 3.51 -13.88
N PRO A 195 -2.23 2.35 -14.48
CA PRO A 195 -1.73 1.19 -13.73
C PRO A 195 -0.42 1.43 -12.96
N TYR A 196 0.52 2.18 -13.54
CA TYR A 196 1.79 2.50 -12.85
C TYR A 196 1.54 3.39 -11.64
N ILE A 197 0.60 4.34 -11.75
CA ILE A 197 0.27 5.23 -10.63
C ILE A 197 -0.43 4.46 -9.51
N VAL A 198 -1.30 3.49 -9.83
CA VAL A 198 -1.86 2.62 -8.78
C VAL A 198 -0.77 1.79 -8.10
N ALA A 199 0.20 1.25 -8.86
CA ALA A 199 1.30 0.48 -8.28
C ALA A 199 2.14 1.32 -7.31
N ILE A 200 2.46 2.57 -7.66
CA ILE A 200 3.16 3.51 -6.77
C ILE A 200 2.37 3.74 -5.48
N TYR A 201 1.06 3.94 -5.56
CA TYR A 201 0.21 4.12 -4.38
C TYR A 201 0.20 2.88 -3.47
N LEU A 202 0.13 1.68 -4.05
CA LEU A 202 0.16 0.42 -3.29
C LEU A 202 1.51 0.20 -2.61
N ILE A 203 2.62 0.47 -3.30
CA ILE A 203 3.98 0.40 -2.74
C ILE A 203 4.12 1.38 -1.58
N LEU A 204 3.67 2.62 -1.76
CA LEU A 204 3.70 3.64 -0.71
C LEU A 204 2.92 3.20 0.53
N VAL A 205 1.68 2.73 0.35
CA VAL A 205 0.82 2.25 1.45
C VAL A 205 1.46 1.05 2.14
N PHE A 206 2.11 0.15 1.40
CA PHE A 206 2.82 -0.99 1.97
C PHE A 206 3.98 -0.55 2.87
N PHE A 207 4.82 0.38 2.43
CA PHE A 207 5.90 0.92 3.26
C PHE A 207 5.39 1.63 4.51
N LEU A 208 4.35 2.47 4.37
CA LEU A 208 3.74 3.14 5.53
C LEU A 208 3.16 2.13 6.52
N ASN A 209 2.59 1.03 6.03
CA ASN A 209 2.07 -0.03 6.90
C ASN A 209 3.19 -0.77 7.64
N ILE A 210 4.32 -1.07 6.99
CA ILE A 210 5.49 -1.68 7.66
C ILE A 210 6.03 -0.75 8.77
N LEU A 211 6.16 0.55 8.50
CA LEU A 211 6.58 1.52 9.51
C LEU A 211 5.59 1.59 10.67
N ASN A 212 4.29 1.58 10.39
CA ASN A 212 3.24 1.59 11.41
C ASN A 212 3.28 0.33 12.29
N LEU A 213 3.42 -0.85 11.68
CA LEU A 213 3.53 -2.13 12.40
C LEU A 213 4.75 -2.16 13.31
N THR A 214 5.89 -1.70 12.79
CA THR A 214 7.16 -1.64 13.54
C THR A 214 7.04 -0.72 14.76
N THR A 215 6.43 0.44 14.57
CA THR A 215 6.36 1.47 15.61
C THR A 215 5.30 1.16 16.67
N TYR A 216 4.15 0.62 16.28
CA TYR A 216 2.98 0.57 17.16
C TYR A 216 2.50 -0.84 17.54
N HIS A 217 2.92 -1.89 16.83
CA HIS A 217 2.32 -3.23 16.96
C HIS A 217 3.30 -4.33 17.36
N ILE A 218 4.55 -3.99 17.65
CA ILE A 218 5.48 -4.89 18.32
C ILE A 218 5.23 -4.79 19.83
N PRO A 219 4.78 -5.88 20.50
CA PRO A 219 4.65 -5.93 21.94
C PRO A 219 6.03 -5.81 22.59
N TYR A 220 6.09 -5.18 23.76
CA TYR A 220 7.31 -5.03 24.52
C TYR A 220 7.02 -5.11 26.02
N SER A 221 8.05 -5.41 26.79
CA SER A 221 8.04 -5.36 28.25
C SER A 221 9.24 -4.56 28.73
N ILE A 222 9.08 -3.85 29.85
CA ILE A 222 10.20 -3.15 30.50
C ILE A 222 10.67 -4.03 31.65
N VAL A 223 11.90 -4.53 31.57
CA VAL A 223 12.54 -5.39 32.58
C VAL A 223 13.84 -4.72 33.00
N ASN A 224 14.01 -4.44 34.29
CA ASN A 224 15.20 -3.75 34.83
C ASN A 224 15.55 -2.46 34.06
N ASP A 225 14.56 -1.61 33.81
CA ASP A 225 14.68 -0.35 33.03
C ASP A 225 15.15 -0.51 31.58
N THR A 226 15.24 -1.75 31.07
CA THR A 226 15.52 -2.05 29.66
C THR A 226 14.26 -2.46 28.91
N ILE A 227 14.13 -2.00 27.67
CA ILE A 227 13.01 -2.36 26.80
C ILE A 227 13.35 -3.69 26.13
N VAL A 228 12.56 -4.72 26.42
CA VAL A 228 12.65 -6.03 25.79
C VAL A 228 11.50 -6.18 24.80
N MET A 229 11.84 -6.25 23.50
CA MET A 229 10.88 -6.43 22.42
C MET A 229 10.46 -7.90 22.32
N SER A 230 9.18 -8.14 22.05
CA SER A 230 8.67 -9.47 21.76
C SER A 230 8.87 -9.83 20.30
N ASN A 231 9.29 -11.07 20.03
CA ASN A 231 9.42 -11.59 18.66
C ASN A 231 8.08 -12.01 18.04
N LYS A 232 6.95 -11.56 18.60
CA LYS A 232 5.60 -11.93 18.16
C LYS A 232 4.82 -10.68 17.79
N ILE A 233 4.14 -10.74 16.65
CA ILE A 233 3.17 -9.72 16.22
C ILE A 233 1.80 -10.40 16.18
N THR A 234 0.78 -9.73 16.71
CA THR A 234 -0.59 -10.24 16.62
C THR A 234 -1.01 -10.34 15.15
N LEU A 235 -1.38 -11.54 14.71
CA LEU A 235 -1.61 -11.85 13.29
C LEU A 235 -2.61 -10.89 12.62
N ARG A 236 -3.67 -10.48 13.32
CA ARG A 236 -4.69 -9.56 12.79
C ARG A 236 -4.13 -8.24 12.24
N TYR A 237 -2.99 -7.77 12.75
CA TYR A 237 -2.34 -6.54 12.27
C TYR A 237 -1.64 -6.73 10.91
N LEU A 238 -1.29 -7.97 10.55
CA LEU A 238 -0.62 -8.31 9.30
C LEU A 238 -1.58 -8.40 8.10
N ILE A 239 -2.91 -8.38 8.33
CA ILE A 239 -3.92 -8.47 7.25
C ILE A 239 -3.65 -7.42 6.16
N GLY A 240 -3.36 -6.17 6.55
CA GLY A 240 -3.10 -5.09 5.61
C GLY A 240 -1.88 -5.35 4.71
N SER A 241 -0.77 -5.84 5.28
CA SER A 241 0.46 -6.10 4.51
C SER A 241 0.29 -7.31 3.60
N GLN A 242 -0.39 -8.37 4.05
CA GLN A 242 -0.67 -9.54 3.22
C GLN A 242 -1.58 -9.23 2.03
N ILE A 243 -2.65 -8.44 2.23
CA ILE A 243 -3.52 -8.00 1.13
C ILE A 243 -2.72 -7.21 0.08
N LEU A 244 -1.83 -6.32 0.52
CA LEU A 244 -0.97 -5.54 -0.38
C LEU A 244 -0.01 -6.42 -1.15
N LEU A 245 0.57 -7.44 -0.50
CA LEU A 245 1.44 -8.42 -1.14
C LEU A 245 0.70 -9.26 -2.19
N VAL A 246 -0.56 -9.66 -1.93
CA VAL A 246 -1.42 -10.33 -2.94
C VAL A 246 -1.66 -9.48 -4.16
N TYR A 247 -1.92 -8.18 -3.98
CA TYR A 247 -2.00 -7.27 -5.13
C TYR A 247 -0.66 -7.12 -5.85
N GLY A 248 0.46 -7.10 -5.12
CA GLY A 248 1.82 -7.10 -5.69
C GLY A 248 2.11 -8.35 -6.51
N PHE A 249 1.76 -9.53 -6.00
CA PHE A 249 1.92 -10.81 -6.70
C PHE A 249 1.05 -10.89 -7.95
N THR A 250 -0.22 -10.50 -7.85
CA THR A 250 -1.12 -10.42 -9.02
C THR A 250 -0.55 -9.47 -10.08
N TYR A 251 0.03 -8.35 -9.65
CA TYR A 251 0.69 -7.41 -10.53
C TYR A 251 1.89 -8.02 -11.24
N ALA A 252 2.77 -8.68 -10.49
CA ALA A 252 3.93 -9.40 -11.01
C ALA A 252 3.55 -10.45 -12.06
N LEU A 253 2.56 -11.32 -11.78
CA LEU A 253 2.05 -12.29 -12.74
C LEU A 253 1.48 -11.63 -14.01
N SER A 254 0.79 -10.49 -13.86
CA SER A 254 0.25 -9.76 -15.01
C SER A 254 1.34 -9.22 -15.95
N LEU A 255 2.53 -8.94 -15.41
CA LEU A 255 3.67 -8.46 -16.19
C LEU A 255 4.39 -9.60 -16.90
N LEU A 256 4.45 -10.78 -16.28
CA LEU A 256 4.99 -12.00 -16.89
C LEU A 256 4.16 -12.52 -18.05
N THR A 257 2.84 -12.30 -18.03
CA THR A 257 1.91 -12.74 -19.08
C THR A 257 1.75 -11.73 -20.22
N LYS A 258 2.17 -10.47 -20.03
CA LYS A 258 2.13 -9.43 -21.06
C LYS A 258 3.18 -9.47 -22.17
N PRO A 259 4.37 -10.13 -22.08
CA PRO A 259 5.36 -10.06 -23.15
C PRO A 259 4.88 -10.73 -24.44
N SER A 260 4.06 -11.77 -24.38
CA SER A 260 3.66 -12.55 -25.57
C SER A 260 2.61 -11.85 -26.46
N TYR A 261 1.78 -10.95 -25.91
CA TYR A 261 0.66 -10.38 -26.66
C TYR A 261 1.01 -9.14 -27.52
N TYR A 262 2.10 -8.42 -27.19
CA TYR A 262 2.60 -7.33 -28.04
C TYR A 262 3.51 -7.84 -29.15
N TYR A 263 4.29 -8.89 -28.91
CA TYR A 263 5.15 -9.49 -29.95
C TYR A 263 4.38 -10.11 -31.13
N LEU A 264 3.11 -10.49 -30.94
CA LEU A 264 2.25 -11.00 -32.02
C LEU A 264 1.48 -9.91 -32.78
N ARG A 265 1.42 -8.69 -32.25
CA ARG A 265 0.70 -7.57 -32.91
C ARG A 265 1.62 -6.62 -33.66
N ASP A 266 2.91 -6.60 -33.32
CA ASP A 266 3.91 -5.75 -33.95
C ASP A 266 4.71 -6.45 -35.08
N LYS A 267 4.30 -7.64 -35.53
CA LYS A 267 4.67 -8.05 -36.90
C LYS A 267 3.76 -7.25 -37.84
N PRO A 268 4.29 -6.40 -38.73
CA PRO A 268 3.49 -5.89 -39.82
C PRO A 268 2.87 -7.10 -40.52
N MET A 269 1.55 -7.12 -40.67
CA MET A 269 0.95 -8.03 -41.63
C MET A 269 1.62 -7.69 -42.95
N GLU A 270 2.45 -8.60 -43.46
CA GLU A 270 2.85 -8.58 -44.86
C GLU A 270 1.55 -8.52 -45.65
N THR A 271 1.30 -7.36 -46.24
CA THR A 271 0.35 -7.22 -47.34
C THR A 271 0.78 -8.23 -48.39
N LYS A 272 0.10 -9.37 -48.42
CA LYS A 272 0.10 -10.22 -49.60
C LYS A 272 -0.63 -9.45 -50.68
N GLU A 273 0.13 -8.75 -51.50
CA GLU A 273 -0.30 -8.48 -52.88
C GLU A 273 -0.40 -9.82 -53.59
N LYS A 274 -1.62 -10.17 -54.00
CA LYS A 274 -1.97 -10.76 -55.30
C LYS A 274 -3.49 -10.77 -55.45
#